data_AF-A0A3C0KRV5-F1
#
_entry.id   AF-A0A3C0KRV5-F1
#
_cell.length_a   1.000
_cell.length_b   1.000
_cell.length_c   1.000
_cell.angle_alpha   90.00
_cell.angle_beta   90.00
_cell.angle_gamma   90.00
#
_symmetry.space_group_name_H-M   'P 1'
#
loop_
_entity.id
_entity.type
_entity.pdbx_description
1 polymer ?
#
loop_
_entity_poly.entity_id
_entity_poly.type
_entity_poly.pdbx_seq_one_letter_code
_entity_poly.pdbx_strand_id
1 'polypeptide(L)' 'MDPAVRVLLSTGYSLMGQAQEILDRGCNGFIQKPFHLQIFSEKVREMLEGDIDR' A
#
# COMPACT_ATOMS: atom_id res chain seq x y z
N MET A 1 8.92 12.51 10.91
CA MET A 1 8.55 11.25 10.25
C MET A 1 9.66 10.90 9.28
N ASP A 2 10.07 9.64 9.24
CA ASP A 2 11.12 9.16 8.36
C ASP A 2 10.54 8.91 6.96
N PRO A 3 10.97 9.64 5.91
CA PRO A 3 10.47 9.46 4.55
C PRO A 3 10.88 8.13 3.91
N ALA A 4 11.81 7.38 4.50
CA ALA A 4 12.22 6.06 4.03
C ALA A 4 11.25 4.94 4.48
N VAL A 5 10.32 5.22 5.38
CA VAL A 5 9.34 4.21 5.85
C VAL A 5 8.27 4.01 4.77
N ARG A 6 8.15 2.77 4.30
CA ARG A 6 7.11 2.37 3.35
C ARG A 6 5.76 2.21 4.06
N VAL A 7 4.72 2.82 3.49
CA VAL A 7 3.37 2.82 4.06
C VAL A 7 2.40 2.08 3.11
N LEU A 8 1.65 1.12 3.66
CA LEU A 8 0.59 0.39 2.97
C LEU A 8 -0.78 0.82 3.54
N LEU A 9 -1.64 1.41 2.71
CA LEU A 9 -3.01 1.77 3.10
C LEU A 9 -3.95 0.58 3.01
N SER A 10 -4.72 0.33 4.06
CA SER A 10 -5.70 -0.76 4.11
C SER A 10 -7.12 -0.28 4.47
N THR A 11 -8.05 -0.29 3.52
CA THR A 11 -9.43 0.19 3.72
C THR A 11 -10.48 -0.72 3.08
N GLY A 12 -11.66 -0.82 3.70
CA GLY A 12 -12.82 -1.58 3.22
C GLY A 12 -13.87 -0.75 2.50
N TYR A 13 -13.64 0.56 2.30
CA TYR A 13 -14.50 1.39 1.48
C TYR A 13 -14.13 1.24 0.00
N SER A 14 -15.13 1.34 -0.89
CA SER A 14 -14.93 1.33 -2.35
C SER A 14 -13.87 2.36 -2.75
N LEU A 15 -13.02 2.01 -3.73
CA LEU A 15 -11.90 2.82 -4.23
C LEU A 15 -12.30 4.24 -4.69
N MET A 16 -13.60 4.51 -4.87
CA MET A 16 -14.13 5.81 -5.31
C MET A 16 -13.98 6.88 -4.23
N GLY A 17 -12.90 7.68 -4.35
CA GLY A 17 -12.73 8.98 -3.69
C GLY A 17 -11.61 9.00 -2.69
N GLN A 18 -11.89 8.62 -1.44
CA GLN A 18 -11.01 8.89 -0.30
C GLN A 18 -9.69 8.10 -0.32
N ALA A 19 -9.68 6.90 -0.92
CA ALA A 19 -8.46 6.12 -1.07
C ALA A 19 -7.46 6.78 -2.04
N GLN A 20 -7.96 7.42 -3.11
CA GLN A 20 -7.13 8.10 -4.10
C GLN A 20 -6.41 9.31 -3.49
N GLU A 21 -7.10 10.12 -2.69
CA GLU A 21 -6.47 11.25 -1.98
C GLU A 21 -5.37 10.82 -1.00
N ILE A 22 -5.47 9.63 -0.42
CA ILE A 22 -4.45 9.12 0.51
C ILE A 22 -3.27 8.54 -0.28
N LEU A 23 -3.52 7.91 -1.43
CA LEU A 23 -2.49 7.45 -2.36
C LEU A 23 -1.67 8.63 -2.91
N ASP A 24 -2.35 9.71 -3.31
CA ASP A 24 -1.73 10.92 -3.87
C ASP A 24 -0.86 11.67 -2.86
N ARG A 25 -1.02 11.40 -1.55
CA ARG A 25 -0.18 11.97 -0.48
C ARG A 25 1.13 11.21 -0.24
N GLY A 26 1.47 10.24 -1.10
CA GLY A 26 2.75 9.52 -1.05
C GLY A 26 2.65 8.15 -0.39
N CYS A 27 1.50 7.46 -0.52
CA CYS A 27 1.40 6.09 -0.04
C CYS A 27 2.11 5.12 -0.99
N ASN A 28 2.92 4.21 -0.44
CA ASN A 28 3.72 3.27 -1.23
C ASN A 28 2.92 2.05 -1.72
N GLY A 29 1.69 1.86 -1.23
CA GLY A 29 0.83 0.78 -1.66
C GLY A 29 -0.59 0.88 -1.08
N PHE A 30 -1.50 0.13 -1.69
CA PHE A 30 -2.89 0.02 -1.27
C PHE A 30 -3.38 -1.43 -1.28
N ILE A 31 -4.20 -1.80 -0.29
CA ILE A 31 -4.90 -3.09 -0.22
C ILE A 31 -6.35 -2.90 0.25
N GLN A 32 -7.31 -3.39 -0.55
CA GLN A 32 -8.73 -3.29 -0.21
C GLN A 32 -9.17 -4.45 0.69
N LYS A 33 -9.89 -4.15 1.77
CA LYS A 33 -10.55 -5.16 2.61
C LYS A 33 -11.91 -5.56 2.01
N PRO A 34 -12.32 -6.83 2.14
CA PRO A 34 -11.55 -7.94 2.72
C PRO A 34 -10.49 -8.45 1.74
N PHE A 35 -9.36 -8.93 2.27
CA PHE A 35 -8.30 -9.56 1.50
C PHE A 35 -7.84 -10.87 2.15
N HIS A 36 -7.26 -11.75 1.35
CA HIS A 36 -6.62 -12.97 1.83
C HIS A 36 -5.16 -12.71 2.24
N LEU A 37 -4.65 -13.54 3.16
CA LEU A 37 -3.29 -13.42 3.70
C LEU A 37 -2.20 -13.59 2.62
N GLN A 38 -2.51 -14.35 1.56
CA GLN A 38 -1.66 -14.47 0.38
C GLN A 38 -1.47 -13.11 -0.32
N ILE A 39 -2.58 -12.41 -0.62
CA ILE A 39 -2.55 -11.09 -1.27
C ILE A 39 -1.80 -10.07 -0.40
N PHE A 40 -1.99 -10.13 0.92
CA PHE A 40 -1.23 -9.29 1.85
C PHE A 40 0.28 -9.58 1.77
N SER A 41 0.67 -10.86 1.80
CA SER A 41 2.08 -11.27 1.72
C SER A 41 2.74 -10.87 0.41
N GLU A 42 2.02 -11.02 -0.71
CA GLU A 42 2.46 -10.59 -2.03
C GLU A 42 2.66 -9.06 -2.07
N LYS A 43 1.69 -8.29 -1.57
CA LYS A 43 1.78 -6.82 -1.55
C LYS A 43 2.94 -6.32 -0.69
N VAL A 44 3.16 -6.93 0.48
CA VAL A 44 4.30 -6.59 1.35
C VAL A 44 5.63 -6.92 0.65
N ARG A 45 5.71 -8.05 -0.05
CA ARG A 45 6.90 -8.44 -0.82
C ARG A 45 7.18 -7.45 -1.95
N GLU A 46 6.20 -7.13 -2.79
CA GLU A 46 6.32 -6.13 -3.84
C GLU A 46 6.83 -4.79 -3.29
N MET A 47 6.30 -4.39 -2.13
CA MET A 47 6.71 -3.15 -1.49
C MET A 47 8.14 -3.19 -0.99
N LEU A 48 8.68 -4.33 -0.57
CA LEU A 48 10.06 -4.47 -0.07
C LEU A 48 11.09 -4.70 -1.18
N GLU A 49 10.71 -5.42 -2.24
CA GLU A 49 11.58 -5.77 -3.37
C GLU A 49 11.88 -4.58 -4.30
N GLY A 50 11.05 -3.53 -4.27
CA GLY A 50 11.27 -2.30 -5.03
C GLY A 50 12.56 -1.52 -4.69
N ASP A 51 13.34 -1.93 -3.68
CA ASP A 51 14.60 -1.27 -3.26
C ASP A 51 15.88 -2.04 -3.65
N ILE A 52 15.83 -3.08 -4.49
CA ILE A 52 17.07 -3.81 -4.85
C ILE A 52 17.98 -3.01 -5.82
N ASP A 53 17.53 -1.90 -6.41
CA ASP A 53 18.42 -1.03 -7.19
C ASP A 53 17.76 0.35 -7.38
N ARG A 54 18.21 1.35 -6.61
CA ARG A 54 18.36 2.77 -6.99
C ARG A 54 18.92 3.63 -5.87
#